data_AF-A0A812GTE7-F1
#
_entry.id   AF-A0A812GTE7-F1
#
_cell.length_a   1.000
_cell.length_b   1.000
_cell.length_c   1.000
_cell.angle_alpha   90.00
_cell.angle_beta   90.00
_cell.angle_gamma   90.00
#
_symmetry.space_group_name_H-M   'P 1'
#
loop_
_entity.id
_entity.type
_entity.pdbx_description
1 polymer ?
#
loop_
_entity_poly.entity_id
_entity_poly.type
_entity_poly.pdbx_seq_one_letter_code
_entity_poly.pdbx_strand_id
1 'polypeptide(L)'
;METRRSDARATRWGRVFGSFFPMQSRVVRAEEAAPPSSPVETKPAEPPAPSPEEPAVQFEMIHREFQNISMQDNWDGFRIEAQKKVTDCLQATHSLFLGTRLRECGYLYQFGPAFQSPDGRTMLVARTGLDGGVTGRLIQKLGSSWELKGSSGSDLKDPQRNMYEGALEYSGPERAFGGKVAWQGYWLAGGSYVQKIMPQLQLGGDLTVVAVNSVTSVGQVGMRFTEGKHVFSAILTRALGGSASIMHELKMQYVRKVTERLSLGTEYKLSYPDKESGLTMAYEYLFRNARIQGLVDTDGKVSCSVSDISGFGFSGMIDYGRGDYKFGMLMHVLPEPAGGQPPQ
;
A
#
# COMPACT_ATOMS: atom_id res chain seq x y z
N MET A 1 -42.10 -45.62 51.99
CA MET A 1 -43.45 -45.00 52.09
C MET A 1 -43.21 -43.51 52.13
N GLU A 2 -43.69 -42.64 51.24
CA GLU A 2 -44.55 -42.72 50.03
C GLU A 2 -44.02 -41.64 49.04
N THR A 3 -43.67 -41.94 47.78
CA THR A 3 -44.50 -41.88 46.56
C THR A 3 -45.26 -40.58 46.23
N ARG A 4 -44.95 -40.03 45.02
CA ARG A 4 -45.82 -39.29 44.07
C ARG A 4 -46.24 -37.85 44.44
N ARG A 5 -45.93 -36.82 43.62
CA ARG A 5 -46.39 -36.43 42.25
C ARG A 5 -47.56 -35.42 42.30
N SER A 6 -47.34 -34.24 41.73
CA SER A 6 -48.19 -33.53 40.75
C SER A 6 -47.53 -32.17 40.46
N ASP A 7 -47.08 -31.88 39.25
CA ASP A 7 -47.84 -31.27 38.14
C ASP A 7 -48.28 -29.83 38.42
N ALA A 8 -48.34 -28.88 37.47
CA ALA A 8 -47.75 -28.73 36.14
C ALA A 8 -48.17 -27.33 35.63
N ARG A 9 -47.37 -26.65 34.80
CA ARG A 9 -47.83 -25.68 33.76
C ARG A 9 -46.71 -25.19 32.85
N ALA A 10 -46.17 -26.11 32.05
CA ALA A 10 -45.54 -25.78 30.78
C ALA A 10 -46.45 -26.28 29.65
N THR A 11 -47.26 -25.38 29.07
CA THR A 11 -48.22 -25.63 27.99
C THR A 11 -48.62 -24.28 27.39
N ARG A 12 -48.89 -24.09 26.09
CA ARG A 12 -48.71 -24.88 24.84
C ARG A 12 -49.13 -23.93 23.68
N TRP A 13 -49.04 -24.40 22.42
CA TRP A 13 -49.45 -23.74 21.15
C TRP A 13 -48.38 -22.81 20.54
N GLY A 14 -47.85 -23.03 19.33
CA GLY A 14 -47.89 -24.23 18.47
C GLY A 14 -48.75 -24.12 17.20
N ARG A 15 -48.08 -24.01 16.03
CA ARG A 15 -48.60 -23.94 14.64
C ARG A 15 -49.39 -22.63 14.38
N VAL A 16 -49.29 -21.97 13.23
CA VAL A 16 -49.22 -22.46 11.84
C VAL A 16 -48.26 -21.60 11.00
N PHE A 17 -47.38 -22.21 10.20
CA PHE A 17 -47.19 -21.91 8.76
C PHE A 17 -46.14 -22.88 8.18
N GLY A 18 -46.56 -23.68 7.18
CA GLY A 18 -45.67 -24.57 6.42
C GLY A 18 -44.92 -23.80 5.32
N SER A 19 -43.70 -24.21 4.95
CA SER A 19 -43.43 -25.30 4.01
C SER A 19 -43.57 -24.90 2.53
N PHE A 20 -42.54 -24.24 1.98
CA PHE A 20 -42.29 -24.16 0.54
C PHE A 20 -40.80 -24.38 0.24
N PHE A 21 -40.54 -25.10 -0.84
CA PHE A 21 -39.26 -25.61 -1.38
C PHE A 21 -38.83 -27.03 -0.92
N PRO A 22 -39.28 -28.08 -1.64
CA PRO A 22 -38.88 -29.45 -1.39
C PRO A 22 -37.54 -29.80 -2.05
N MET A 23 -36.70 -30.53 -1.30
CA MET A 23 -35.57 -31.28 -1.85
C MET A 23 -36.07 -32.70 -2.15
N GLN A 24 -36.13 -33.10 -3.42
CA GLN A 24 -36.29 -34.50 -3.81
C GLN A 24 -35.29 -34.90 -4.88
N SER A 25 -34.64 -36.03 -4.62
CA SER A 25 -33.75 -36.74 -5.53
C SER A 25 -34.55 -37.35 -6.68
N ARG A 26 -34.02 -37.21 -7.90
CA ARG A 26 -34.47 -38.03 -9.04
C ARG A 26 -33.35 -38.96 -9.48
N VAL A 27 -33.51 -40.23 -9.13
CA VAL A 27 -32.72 -41.33 -9.68
C VAL A 27 -33.02 -41.43 -11.18
N VAL A 28 -31.98 -41.52 -12.00
CA VAL A 28 -32.08 -41.98 -13.39
C VAL A 28 -31.24 -43.25 -13.50
N ARG A 29 -31.88 -44.34 -13.94
CA ARG A 29 -31.28 -45.67 -14.13
C ARG A 29 -31.13 -45.94 -15.64
N ALA A 30 -30.19 -46.82 -15.98
CA ALA A 30 -29.66 -46.99 -17.33
C ALA A 30 -30.45 -47.94 -18.26
N GLU A 31 -30.33 -47.63 -19.56
CA GLU A 31 -30.46 -48.40 -20.82
C GLU A 31 -29.59 -47.60 -21.84
N GLU A 32 -28.88 -48.12 -22.85
CA GLU A 32 -28.50 -49.48 -23.29
C GLU A 32 -27.15 -49.34 -24.09
N ALA A 33 -26.51 -50.44 -24.54
CA ALA A 33 -25.22 -50.43 -25.29
C ALA A 33 -25.44 -50.50 -26.83
N ALA A 34 -24.48 -50.39 -27.76
CA ALA A 34 -22.99 -50.35 -27.79
C ALA A 34 -22.56 -49.52 -29.06
N PRO A 35 -21.39 -49.66 -29.76
CA PRO A 35 -20.11 -50.38 -29.53
C PRO A 35 -18.84 -49.45 -29.62
N PRO A 36 -17.60 -49.97 -29.44
CA PRO A 36 -16.39 -49.13 -29.29
C PRO A 36 -15.46 -49.07 -30.52
N SER A 37 -14.61 -48.04 -30.61
CA SER A 37 -13.48 -48.00 -31.55
C SER A 37 -12.25 -47.21 -31.06
N SER A 38 -11.24 -47.97 -30.59
CA SER A 38 -9.78 -47.71 -30.67
C SER A 38 -9.16 -46.52 -29.89
N PRO A 39 -7.89 -46.64 -29.44
CA PRO A 39 -7.31 -45.74 -28.43
C PRO A 39 -6.59 -44.52 -29.04
N VAL A 40 -6.70 -43.36 -28.36
CA VAL A 40 -5.77 -42.24 -28.56
C VAL A 40 -4.60 -42.39 -27.59
N GLU A 41 -3.41 -42.38 -28.17
CA GLU A 41 -2.11 -42.61 -27.57
C GLU A 41 -1.77 -41.56 -26.48
N THR A 42 -1.49 -42.00 -25.25
CA THR A 42 -1.08 -41.11 -24.15
C THR A 42 0.33 -40.58 -24.36
N LYS A 43 0.43 -39.37 -24.92
CA LYS A 43 1.67 -38.59 -24.90
C LYS A 43 1.93 -38.11 -23.46
N PRO A 44 3.11 -38.35 -22.85
CA PRO A 44 3.39 -37.91 -21.49
C PRO A 44 3.27 -36.39 -21.34
N ALA A 45 2.62 -35.93 -20.27
CA ALA A 45 2.50 -34.52 -19.97
C ALA A 45 3.86 -33.95 -19.57
N GLU A 46 4.41 -33.09 -20.43
CA GLU A 46 5.59 -32.28 -20.15
C GLU A 46 5.28 -31.34 -18.97
N PRO A 47 6.15 -31.23 -17.95
CA PRO A 47 5.86 -30.41 -16.78
C PRO A 47 5.72 -28.93 -17.17
N PRO A 48 4.73 -28.20 -16.62
CA PRO A 48 4.48 -26.82 -17.00
C PRO A 48 5.72 -25.95 -16.72
N ALA A 49 6.16 -25.23 -17.76
CA ALA A 49 7.34 -24.37 -17.70
C ALA A 49 7.24 -23.36 -16.54
N PRO A 50 8.36 -23.02 -15.88
CA PRO A 50 8.36 -22.03 -14.81
C PRO A 50 7.85 -20.69 -15.32
N SER A 51 6.91 -20.10 -14.58
CA SER A 51 6.37 -18.77 -14.84
C SER A 51 7.50 -17.73 -14.89
N PRO A 52 7.39 -16.69 -15.75
CA PRO A 52 8.47 -15.73 -15.98
C PRO A 52 8.95 -15.13 -14.65
N GLU A 53 10.26 -15.14 -14.46
CA GLU A 53 10.88 -14.76 -13.19
C GLU A 53 10.61 -13.30 -12.87
N GLU A 54 9.78 -13.05 -11.85
CA GLU A 54 9.66 -11.70 -11.29
C GLU A 54 11.05 -11.22 -10.86
N PRO A 55 11.52 -10.05 -11.36
CA PRO A 55 12.86 -9.55 -11.06
C PRO A 55 13.00 -9.26 -9.57
N ALA A 56 14.23 -9.34 -9.06
CA ALA A 56 14.54 -9.04 -7.66
C ALA A 56 13.93 -7.69 -7.24
N VAL A 57 13.03 -7.74 -6.26
CA VAL A 57 12.23 -6.59 -5.86
C VAL A 57 13.07 -5.72 -4.92
N GLN A 58 13.18 -4.43 -5.23
CA GLN A 58 13.97 -3.48 -4.45
C GLN A 58 13.57 -3.47 -2.97
N PHE A 59 14.50 -3.14 -2.08
CA PHE A 59 14.30 -3.18 -0.63
C PHE A 59 13.07 -2.36 -0.18
N GLU A 60 12.89 -1.14 -0.70
CA GLU A 60 11.71 -0.31 -0.46
C GLU A 60 10.40 -0.95 -0.95
N MET A 61 10.47 -1.76 -2.01
CA MET A 61 9.31 -2.48 -2.54
C MET A 61 8.96 -3.76 -1.75
N ILE A 62 9.77 -4.15 -0.75
CA ILE A 62 9.40 -5.20 0.23
C ILE A 62 8.27 -4.71 1.14
N HIS A 63 8.29 -3.44 1.55
CA HIS A 63 7.23 -2.83 2.36
C HIS A 63 6.03 -2.38 1.52
N ARG A 64 6.27 -1.98 0.26
CA ARG A 64 5.30 -1.31 -0.62
C ARG A 64 3.95 -2.02 -0.74
N GLU A 65 3.89 -3.35 -0.67
CA GLU A 65 2.61 -4.07 -0.78
C GLU A 65 1.72 -3.89 0.44
N PHE A 66 2.27 -3.92 1.65
CA PHE A 66 1.52 -3.53 2.84
C PHE A 66 1.24 -2.03 2.81
N GLN A 67 2.24 -1.21 2.46
CA GLN A 67 2.11 0.24 2.38
C GLN A 67 1.02 0.71 1.41
N ASN A 68 0.79 0.01 0.29
CA ASN A 68 -0.28 0.34 -0.66
C ASN A 68 -1.69 0.16 -0.06
N ILE A 69 -1.84 -0.76 0.90
CA ILE A 69 -3.10 -1.09 1.61
C ILE A 69 -3.26 -0.20 2.86
N SER A 70 -2.15 0.09 3.56
CA SER A 70 -2.15 0.85 4.83
C SER A 70 -1.98 2.35 4.68
N MET A 71 -1.35 2.86 3.60
CA MET A 71 -1.44 4.29 3.23
C MET A 71 -2.82 4.60 2.66
N GLN A 72 -3.78 4.74 3.57
CA GLN A 72 -4.90 5.63 3.37
C GLN A 72 -4.39 7.07 3.36
N ASP A 73 -4.70 7.80 2.29
CA ASP A 73 -4.52 9.25 2.27
C ASP A 73 -5.63 9.86 3.14
N ASN A 74 -5.37 9.94 4.45
CA ASN A 74 -6.31 10.47 5.43
C ASN A 74 -6.29 12.00 5.39
N TRP A 75 -7.30 12.58 4.76
CA TRP A 75 -7.50 14.03 4.72
C TRP A 75 -8.22 14.53 5.98
N ASP A 76 -7.93 15.78 6.32
CA ASP A 76 -8.57 16.57 7.37
C ASP A 76 -8.99 17.90 6.71
N GLY A 77 -10.29 18.17 6.60
CA GLY A 77 -10.83 19.28 5.81
C GLY A 77 -11.13 18.96 4.34
N PHE A 78 -11.28 19.99 3.50
CA PHE A 78 -11.70 19.87 2.10
C PHE A 78 -10.50 20.01 1.16
N ARG A 79 -10.28 19.02 0.28
CA ARG A 79 -9.21 19.00 -0.72
C ARG A 79 -9.80 18.95 -2.12
N ILE A 80 -9.55 19.97 -2.92
CA ILE A 80 -9.89 20.01 -4.35
C ILE A 80 -8.61 19.74 -5.14
N GLU A 81 -8.63 18.79 -6.06
CA GLU A 81 -7.51 18.53 -6.96
C GLU A 81 -7.94 18.65 -8.41
N ALA A 82 -7.63 19.77 -9.06
CA ALA A 82 -7.88 19.95 -10.48
C ALA A 82 -6.65 19.50 -11.29
N GLN A 83 -6.78 18.43 -12.08
CA GLN A 83 -5.70 17.89 -12.91
C GLN A 83 -5.96 18.14 -14.39
N LYS A 84 -5.30 19.15 -14.96
CA LYS A 84 -5.39 19.47 -16.38
C LYS A 84 -4.23 18.84 -17.14
N LYS A 85 -4.53 17.92 -18.06
CA LYS A 85 -3.57 17.50 -19.10
C LYS A 85 -3.42 18.66 -20.10
N VAL A 86 -2.23 19.23 -20.18
CA VAL A 86 -1.89 20.35 -21.09
C VAL A 86 -1.30 19.81 -22.39
N THR A 87 -0.61 18.68 -22.31
CA THR A 87 -0.04 17.91 -23.43
C THR A 87 0.04 16.46 -22.99
N ASP A 88 0.15 15.48 -23.90
CA ASP A 88 0.32 14.07 -23.52
C ASP A 88 1.52 13.83 -22.59
N CYS A 89 2.55 14.68 -22.72
CA CYS A 89 3.75 14.66 -21.89
C CYS A 89 3.68 15.57 -20.65
N LEU A 90 2.67 16.43 -20.49
CA LEU A 90 2.63 17.47 -19.45
C LEU A 90 1.25 17.59 -18.79
N GLN A 91 1.22 17.37 -17.48
CA GLN A 91 0.03 17.43 -16.65
C GLN A 91 0.22 18.48 -15.55
N ALA A 92 -0.70 19.45 -15.46
CA ALA A 92 -0.71 20.47 -14.44
C ALA A 92 -1.71 20.08 -13.35
N THR A 93 -1.22 19.88 -12.12
CA THR A 93 -2.07 19.60 -10.94
C THR A 93 -2.20 20.86 -10.09
N HIS A 94 -3.44 21.19 -9.73
CA HIS A 94 -3.76 22.27 -8.79
C HIS A 94 -4.46 21.66 -7.59
N SER A 95 -3.75 21.50 -6.47
CA SER A 95 -4.30 20.94 -5.23
C SER A 95 -4.56 22.06 -4.23
N LEU A 96 -5.82 22.30 -3.91
CA LEU A 96 -6.28 23.33 -2.98
C LEU A 96 -6.87 22.66 -1.75
N PHE A 97 -6.29 22.91 -0.58
CA PHE A 97 -6.66 22.36 0.70
C PHE A 97 -7.25 23.48 1.58
N LEU A 98 -8.43 23.25 2.17
CA LEU A 98 -9.07 24.14 3.14
C LEU A 98 -9.39 23.38 4.44
N GLY A 99 -9.28 24.06 5.58
CA GLY A 99 -9.68 23.53 6.89
C GLY A 99 -8.71 22.51 7.50
N THR A 100 -7.56 22.26 6.88
CA THR A 100 -6.60 21.27 7.38
C THR A 100 -5.98 21.75 8.68
N ARG A 101 -5.95 20.91 9.73
CA ARG A 101 -5.15 21.20 10.95
C ARG A 101 -3.63 20.97 10.76
N LEU A 102 -3.19 20.65 9.54
CA LEU A 102 -1.80 20.33 9.20
C LEU A 102 -0.87 21.56 9.16
N ARG A 103 -1.40 22.77 8.93
CA ARG A 103 -0.64 24.04 9.01
C ARG A 103 -1.54 25.14 9.59
N GLU A 104 -0.95 26.04 10.37
CA GLU A 104 -1.66 27.07 11.16
C GLU A 104 -2.55 28.02 10.33
N CYS A 105 -2.21 28.27 9.07
CA CYS A 105 -2.97 29.19 8.21
C CYS A 105 -4.32 28.63 7.73
N GLY A 106 -4.63 27.34 7.94
CA GLY A 106 -5.94 26.74 7.61
C GLY A 106 -6.29 26.62 6.12
N TYR A 107 -5.50 27.19 5.22
CA TYR A 107 -5.59 27.00 3.77
C TYR A 107 -4.19 26.78 3.17
N LEU A 108 -4.13 25.96 2.12
CA LEU A 108 -2.92 25.71 1.36
C LEU A 108 -3.29 25.49 -0.11
N TYR A 109 -2.57 26.11 -1.03
CA TYR A 109 -2.65 25.81 -2.45
C TYR A 109 -1.29 25.38 -2.95
N GLN A 110 -1.26 24.24 -3.64
CA GLN A 110 -0.09 23.65 -4.25
C GLN A 110 -0.31 23.54 -5.75
N PHE A 111 0.63 24.08 -6.52
CA PHE A 111 0.71 23.89 -7.96
C PHE A 111 1.80 22.87 -8.28
N GLY A 112 1.46 21.80 -8.99
CA GLY A 112 2.38 20.71 -9.30
C GLY A 112 2.37 20.31 -10.77
N PRO A 113 3.32 20.80 -11.59
CA PRO A 113 3.51 20.29 -12.94
C PRO A 113 4.24 18.95 -12.90
N ALA A 114 3.66 17.95 -13.56
CA ALA A 114 4.25 16.65 -13.84
C ALA A 114 4.53 16.54 -15.35
N PHE A 115 5.79 16.32 -15.71
CA PHE A 115 6.24 16.03 -17.05
C PHE A 115 6.69 14.57 -17.15
N GLN A 116 6.23 13.86 -18.17
CA GLN A 116 6.64 12.49 -18.48
C GLN A 116 7.09 12.46 -19.94
N SER A 117 8.31 11.98 -20.20
CA SER A 117 8.82 11.90 -21.57
C SER A 117 8.07 10.85 -22.39
N PRO A 118 7.93 11.02 -23.73
CA PRO A 118 7.27 10.06 -24.61
C PRO A 118 7.81 8.63 -24.48
N ASP A 119 9.13 8.50 -24.29
CA ASP A 119 9.81 7.21 -24.13
C ASP A 119 9.56 6.53 -22.77
N GLY A 120 8.83 7.17 -21.86
CA GLY A 120 8.59 6.71 -20.49
C GLY A 120 9.85 6.64 -19.60
N ARG A 121 11.00 7.12 -20.12
CA ARG A 121 12.31 7.06 -19.46
C ARG A 121 12.49 8.13 -18.39
N THR A 122 11.88 9.29 -18.56
CA THR A 122 12.05 10.43 -17.63
C THR A 122 10.68 10.88 -17.12
N MET A 123 10.54 10.95 -15.79
CA MET A 123 9.40 11.58 -15.11
C MET A 123 9.91 12.66 -14.17
N LEU A 124 9.45 13.89 -14.35
CA LEU A 124 9.72 15.03 -13.50
C LEU A 124 8.40 15.46 -12.86
N VAL A 125 8.35 15.57 -11.54
CA VAL A 125 7.20 16.10 -10.79
C VAL A 125 7.70 17.21 -9.90
N ALA A 126 7.36 18.45 -10.20
CA ALA A 126 7.53 19.56 -9.26
C ALA A 126 6.21 19.81 -8.52
N ARG A 127 6.30 20.38 -7.32
CA ARG A 127 5.19 20.95 -6.55
C ARG A 127 5.68 22.20 -5.83
N THR A 128 4.88 23.26 -5.86
CA THR A 128 5.15 24.55 -5.22
C THR A 128 3.92 24.95 -4.41
N GLY A 129 4.08 25.14 -3.11
CA GLY A 129 3.05 25.68 -2.21
C GLY A 129 3.11 27.20 -2.08
N LEU A 130 1.97 27.83 -1.84
CA LEU A 130 1.87 29.28 -1.50
C LEU A 130 2.64 29.66 -0.23
N ASP A 131 2.95 28.69 0.62
CA ASP A 131 3.71 28.86 1.86
C ASP A 131 5.23 28.91 1.65
N GLY A 132 5.71 28.77 0.40
CA GLY A 132 7.12 28.82 0.03
C GLY A 132 7.82 27.46 0.03
N GLY A 133 7.08 26.36 0.17
CA GLY A 133 7.62 25.00 -0.01
C GLY A 133 7.68 24.61 -1.49
N VAL A 134 8.85 24.20 -1.97
CA VAL A 134 9.09 23.69 -3.33
C VAL A 134 9.68 22.28 -3.24
N THR A 135 8.98 21.29 -3.78
CA THR A 135 9.48 19.90 -3.88
C THR A 135 9.55 19.47 -5.34
N GLY A 136 10.76 19.24 -5.85
CA GLY A 136 11.00 18.62 -7.16
C GLY A 136 11.41 17.16 -7.00
N ARG A 137 10.86 16.26 -7.82
CA ARG A 137 11.28 14.87 -7.96
C ARG A 137 11.53 14.54 -9.42
N LEU A 138 12.73 14.07 -9.73
CA LEU A 138 13.14 13.54 -11.02
C LEU A 138 13.30 12.03 -10.91
N ILE A 139 12.81 11.27 -11.88
CA ILE A 139 13.07 9.84 -12.05
C ILE A 139 13.52 9.66 -13.49
N GLN A 140 14.69 9.07 -13.70
CA GLN A 140 15.30 8.86 -15.00
C GLN A 140 15.84 7.43 -15.12
N LYS A 141 15.20 6.63 -15.98
CA LYS A 141 15.59 5.26 -16.30
C LYS A 141 16.69 5.27 -17.36
N LEU A 142 17.87 4.79 -16.98
CA LEU A 142 19.01 4.57 -17.87
C LEU A 142 19.02 3.11 -18.34
N GLY A 143 18.42 2.88 -19.50
CA GLY A 143 18.29 1.53 -20.08
C GLY A 143 17.28 0.66 -19.33
N SER A 144 17.50 -0.66 -19.36
CA SER A 144 16.56 -1.63 -18.76
C SER A 144 16.79 -1.93 -17.28
N SER A 145 17.90 -1.45 -16.70
CA SER A 145 18.38 -1.94 -15.38
C SER A 145 18.81 -0.85 -14.42
N TRP A 146 19.01 0.40 -14.85
CA TRP A 146 19.36 1.51 -13.96
C TRP A 146 18.22 2.52 -13.85
N GLU A 147 17.90 2.95 -12.63
CA GLU A 147 16.95 4.03 -12.35
C GLU A 147 17.62 5.05 -11.42
N LEU A 148 17.78 6.28 -11.90
CA LEU A 148 18.25 7.42 -11.13
C LEU A 148 17.03 8.19 -10.61
N LYS A 149 16.95 8.47 -9.32
CA LYS A 149 15.92 9.32 -8.72
C LYS A 149 16.57 10.52 -8.04
N GLY A 150 16.25 11.73 -8.48
CA GLY A 150 16.55 12.95 -7.76
C GLY A 150 15.31 13.43 -6.99
N SER A 151 15.49 13.95 -5.78
CA SER A 151 14.47 14.66 -5.02
C SER A 151 15.10 15.90 -4.41
N SER A 152 14.36 16.99 -4.36
CA SER A 152 14.82 18.29 -3.90
C SER A 152 13.65 19.01 -3.24
N GLY A 153 13.62 18.99 -1.90
CA GLY A 153 12.70 19.78 -1.09
C GLY A 153 13.40 21.03 -0.57
N SER A 154 12.77 22.19 -0.74
CA SER A 154 13.22 23.47 -0.18
C SER A 154 12.01 24.17 0.46
N ASP A 155 12.13 24.59 1.72
CA ASP A 155 11.08 25.33 2.44
C ASP A 155 11.61 26.75 2.72
N LEU A 156 11.02 27.78 2.10
CA LEU A 156 11.50 29.16 2.21
C LEU A 156 11.48 29.73 3.65
N LYS A 157 10.65 29.15 4.54
CA LYS A 157 10.50 29.59 5.93
C LYS A 157 11.54 28.98 6.89
N ASP A 158 12.10 27.81 6.57
CA ASP A 158 13.00 27.05 7.43
C ASP A 158 14.18 26.49 6.62
N PRO A 159 15.34 27.17 6.55
CA PRO A 159 16.46 26.71 5.73
C PRO A 159 17.07 25.37 6.19
N GLN A 160 16.78 24.93 7.42
CA GLN A 160 17.15 23.60 7.92
C GLN A 160 16.28 22.45 7.39
N ARG A 161 15.13 22.74 6.75
CA ARG A 161 14.28 21.72 6.11
C ARG A 161 14.71 21.39 4.68
N ASN A 162 15.60 22.18 4.09
CA ASN A 162 16.12 21.94 2.74
C ASN A 162 16.79 20.57 2.66
N MET A 163 16.25 19.67 1.83
CA MET A 163 16.70 18.29 1.68
C MET A 163 16.84 17.93 0.21
N TYR A 164 18.04 17.55 -0.19
CA TYR A 164 18.34 17.07 -1.54
C TYR A 164 18.70 15.59 -1.46
N GLU A 165 17.96 14.71 -2.12
CA GLU A 165 18.20 13.26 -2.16
C GLU A 165 18.51 12.83 -3.59
N GLY A 166 19.61 12.13 -3.80
CA GLY A 166 19.93 11.38 -5.02
C GLY A 166 19.96 9.89 -4.71
N ALA A 167 19.05 9.12 -5.29
CA ALA A 167 19.08 7.67 -5.28
C ALA A 167 19.52 7.14 -6.66
N LEU A 168 20.39 6.14 -6.66
CA LEU A 168 20.81 5.39 -7.84
C LEU A 168 20.50 3.92 -7.59
N GLU A 169 19.58 3.39 -8.37
CA GLU A 169 19.09 2.02 -8.23
C GLU A 169 19.49 1.18 -9.44
N TYR A 170 19.88 -0.05 -9.17
CA TYR A 170 20.12 -1.09 -10.15
C TYR A 170 19.17 -2.26 -9.88
N SER A 171 18.40 -2.63 -10.90
CA SER A 171 17.47 -3.77 -10.88
C SER A 171 17.96 -4.84 -11.85
N GLY A 172 18.61 -5.86 -11.32
CA GLY A 172 18.92 -7.10 -12.04
C GLY A 172 17.86 -8.19 -11.80
N PRO A 173 17.90 -9.31 -12.54
CA PRO A 173 16.94 -10.41 -12.38
C PRO A 173 17.05 -11.09 -11.02
N GLU A 174 18.27 -11.39 -10.55
CA GLU A 174 18.52 -12.08 -9.26
C GLU A 174 18.87 -11.16 -8.10
N ARG A 175 19.37 -9.94 -8.40
CA ARG A 175 19.95 -9.01 -7.43
C ARG A 175 19.53 -7.58 -7.75
N ALA A 176 19.14 -6.84 -6.73
CA ALA A 176 18.91 -5.41 -6.81
C ALA A 176 19.82 -4.71 -5.79
N PHE A 177 20.41 -3.58 -6.16
CA PHE A 177 21.11 -2.71 -5.23
C PHE A 177 20.71 -1.26 -5.45
N GLY A 178 20.68 -0.46 -4.39
CA GLY A 178 20.30 0.93 -4.47
C GLY A 178 21.12 1.78 -3.52
N GLY A 179 21.91 2.70 -4.05
CA GLY A 179 22.56 3.74 -3.24
C GLY A 179 21.62 4.93 -3.08
N LYS A 180 21.58 5.52 -1.89
CA LYS A 180 20.91 6.79 -1.62
C LYS A 180 21.89 7.76 -1.00
N VAL A 181 21.85 9.02 -1.41
CA VAL A 181 22.65 10.08 -0.82
C VAL A 181 21.73 11.26 -0.61
N ALA A 182 21.47 11.61 0.66
CA ALA A 182 20.70 12.79 1.00
C ALA A 182 21.57 13.84 1.70
N TRP A 183 21.29 15.11 1.44
CA TRP A 183 21.90 16.26 2.05
C TRP A 183 20.82 17.11 2.71
N GLN A 184 20.81 17.15 4.05
CA GLN A 184 19.86 17.92 4.85
C GLN A 184 20.60 18.80 5.88
N GLY A 185 21.61 19.54 5.41
CA GLY A 185 22.60 20.21 6.26
C GLY A 185 23.69 19.28 6.81
N TYR A 186 23.55 17.98 6.60
CA TYR A 186 24.51 16.91 6.85
C TYR A 186 24.39 15.85 5.76
N TRP A 187 25.43 15.04 5.56
CA TRP A 187 25.39 13.90 4.65
C TRP A 187 24.68 12.70 5.30
N LEU A 188 23.72 12.15 4.58
CA LEU A 188 23.16 10.82 4.79
C LEU A 188 23.55 9.97 3.57
N ALA A 189 24.11 8.79 3.78
CA ALA A 189 24.44 7.83 2.73
C ALA A 189 23.81 6.47 3.05
N GLY A 190 22.80 6.09 2.28
CA GLY A 190 22.14 4.79 2.29
C GLY A 190 22.71 3.84 1.25
N GLY A 191 22.79 2.57 1.59
CA GLY A 191 23.16 1.49 0.67
C GLY A 191 22.29 0.27 0.91
N SER A 192 21.43 -0.04 -0.06
CA SER A 192 20.56 -1.21 -0.05
C SER A 192 21.07 -2.31 -0.99
N TYR A 193 20.92 -3.56 -0.57
CA TYR A 193 21.22 -4.75 -1.36
C TYR A 193 20.16 -5.82 -1.09
N VAL A 194 19.56 -6.36 -2.15
CA VAL A 194 18.59 -7.45 -2.10
C VAL A 194 19.04 -8.57 -3.03
N GLN A 195 18.97 -9.80 -2.54
CA GLN A 195 19.27 -11.01 -3.28
C GLN A 195 18.12 -12.02 -3.16
N LYS A 196 17.68 -12.53 -4.31
CA LYS A 196 16.75 -13.66 -4.39
C LYS A 196 17.52 -14.93 -4.03
N ILE A 197 17.18 -15.56 -2.89
CA ILE A 197 17.84 -16.80 -2.42
C ILE A 197 17.04 -18.02 -2.90
N MET A 198 15.72 -17.89 -2.97
CA MET A 198 14.80 -18.89 -3.52
C MET A 198 13.78 -18.15 -4.41
N PRO A 199 13.09 -18.83 -5.35
CA PRO A 199 12.05 -18.20 -6.16
C PRO A 199 11.00 -17.45 -5.34
N GLN A 200 10.70 -17.95 -4.13
CA GLN A 200 9.74 -17.39 -3.18
C GLN A 200 10.36 -16.54 -2.07
N LEU A 201 11.69 -16.58 -1.87
CA LEU A 201 12.35 -15.93 -0.72
C LEU A 201 13.45 -14.96 -1.19
N GLN A 202 13.27 -13.69 -0.85
CA GLN A 202 14.24 -12.62 -1.07
C GLN A 202 14.73 -12.11 0.29
N LEU A 203 16.04 -12.04 0.48
CA LEU A 203 16.66 -11.38 1.63
C LEU A 203 17.42 -10.15 1.16
N GLY A 204 17.41 -9.11 1.98
CA GLY A 204 18.21 -7.93 1.74
C GLY A 204 18.54 -7.18 3.01
N GLY A 205 19.38 -6.16 2.88
CA GLY A 205 19.61 -5.18 3.91
C GLY A 205 19.71 -3.79 3.32
N ASP A 206 19.40 -2.80 4.14
CA ASP A 206 19.77 -1.40 3.93
C ASP A 206 20.74 -0.98 5.03
N LEU A 207 21.72 -0.15 4.69
CA LEU A 207 22.58 0.51 5.66
C LEU A 207 22.61 2.00 5.37
N THR A 208 21.95 2.77 6.22
CA THR A 208 21.94 4.23 6.15
C THR A 208 22.86 4.83 7.21
N VAL A 209 23.86 5.57 6.77
CA VAL A 209 24.86 6.26 7.61
C VAL A 209 24.56 7.75 7.62
N VAL A 210 24.48 8.33 8.82
CA VAL A 210 24.13 9.73 9.08
C VAL A 210 25.31 10.42 9.78
N ALA A 211 25.82 11.49 9.18
CA ALA A 211 26.98 12.22 9.66
C ALA A 211 26.61 13.52 10.42
N VAL A 212 25.97 13.38 11.60
CA VAL A 212 25.60 14.51 12.49
C VAL A 212 26.31 14.39 13.82
N ASN A 213 27.36 15.19 14.04
CA ASN A 213 28.18 15.26 15.28
C ASN A 213 28.80 13.94 15.80
N SER A 214 28.47 12.80 15.17
CA SER A 214 29.06 11.47 15.30
C SER A 214 28.47 10.59 14.17
N VAL A 215 29.20 9.56 13.75
CA VAL A 215 28.72 8.65 12.69
C VAL A 215 27.64 7.74 13.27
N THR A 216 26.39 8.07 13.00
CA THR A 216 25.22 7.27 13.37
C THR A 216 24.89 6.33 12.23
N SER A 217 24.84 5.02 12.48
CA SER A 217 24.38 4.05 11.47
C SER A 217 23.03 3.43 11.85
N VAL A 218 22.18 3.32 10.84
CA VAL A 218 20.90 2.63 10.86
C VAL A 218 20.98 1.48 9.88
N GLY A 219 21.12 0.26 10.38
CA GLY A 219 21.06 -0.95 9.57
C GLY A 219 19.65 -1.52 9.59
N GLN A 220 19.14 -1.95 8.45
CA GLN A 220 17.88 -2.67 8.31
C GLN A 220 18.15 -4.00 7.64
N VAL A 221 17.55 -5.09 8.12
CA VAL A 221 17.59 -6.40 7.47
C VAL A 221 16.15 -6.79 7.15
N GLY A 222 15.89 -7.00 5.86
CA GLY A 222 14.57 -7.28 5.31
C GLY A 222 14.50 -8.69 4.72
N MET A 223 13.41 -9.37 5.03
CA MET A 223 13.02 -10.63 4.42
C MET A 223 11.67 -10.45 3.73
N ARG A 224 11.54 -11.02 2.53
CA ARG A 224 10.28 -11.11 1.79
C ARG A 224 10.06 -12.56 1.36
N PHE A 225 8.95 -13.13 1.79
CA PHE A 225 8.48 -14.46 1.39
C PHE A 225 7.15 -14.31 0.61
N THR A 226 7.13 -14.76 -0.64
CA THR A 226 5.98 -14.66 -1.55
C THR A 226 5.50 -16.06 -1.91
N GLU A 227 4.33 -16.45 -1.39
CA GLU A 227 3.69 -17.74 -1.67
C GLU A 227 2.33 -17.51 -2.33
N GLY A 228 2.36 -17.30 -3.65
CA GLY A 228 1.18 -17.15 -4.51
C GLY A 228 0.28 -15.97 -4.12
N LYS A 229 -0.72 -16.22 -3.28
CA LYS A 229 -1.69 -15.21 -2.80
C LYS A 229 -1.34 -14.59 -1.45
N HIS A 230 -0.26 -15.07 -0.83
CA HIS A 230 0.24 -14.63 0.46
C HIS A 230 1.62 -14.00 0.30
N VAL A 231 1.81 -12.82 0.88
CA VAL A 231 3.10 -12.14 0.94
C VAL A 231 3.38 -11.82 2.40
N PHE A 232 4.44 -12.40 2.92
CA PHE A 232 4.97 -12.10 4.24
C PHE A 232 6.26 -11.30 4.08
N SER A 233 6.40 -10.21 4.81
CA SER A 233 7.64 -9.45 4.90
C SER A 233 7.98 -9.15 6.34
N ALA A 234 9.26 -9.17 6.67
CA ALA A 234 9.76 -8.84 7.99
C ALA A 234 11.00 -7.95 7.85
N ILE A 235 11.00 -6.81 8.53
CA ILE A 235 12.11 -5.85 8.53
C ILE A 235 12.55 -5.66 9.98
N LEU A 236 13.80 -5.98 10.27
CA LEU A 236 14.47 -5.70 11.53
C LEU A 236 15.37 -4.48 11.34
N THR A 237 14.98 -3.36 11.93
CA THR A 237 15.75 -2.12 11.96
C THR A 237 16.57 -2.04 13.26
N ARG A 238 17.84 -1.66 13.13
CA ARG A 238 18.76 -1.34 14.23
C ARG A 238 19.33 0.06 13.98
N ALA A 239 18.93 1.03 14.79
CA ALA A 239 19.50 2.36 14.82
C ALA A 239 20.44 2.52 16.04
N LEU A 240 21.64 3.04 15.83
CA LEU A 240 22.48 3.52 16.92
C LEU A 240 22.20 5.00 17.17
N GLY A 241 21.42 5.35 18.19
CA GLY A 241 21.21 6.74 18.56
C GLY A 241 22.50 7.40 19.06
N GLY A 242 22.72 8.68 18.73
CA GLY A 242 23.90 9.46 19.13
C GLY A 242 24.12 9.67 20.63
N SER A 243 23.30 9.04 21.48
CA SER A 243 23.49 8.94 22.94
C SER A 243 23.21 7.51 23.40
N ALA A 244 24.14 6.59 23.09
CA ALA A 244 24.29 5.21 23.59
C ALA A 244 23.09 4.23 23.51
N SER A 245 21.90 4.67 23.11
CA SER A 245 20.69 3.86 23.02
C SER A 245 20.60 3.19 21.66
N ILE A 246 20.76 1.86 21.66
CA ILE A 246 20.51 1.03 20.49
C ILE A 246 19.00 0.80 20.41
N MET A 247 18.36 1.35 19.38
CA MET A 247 16.95 1.09 19.11
C MET A 247 16.82 -0.02 18.08
N HIS A 248 16.01 -1.01 18.45
CA HIS A 248 15.70 -2.22 17.70
C HIS A 248 14.20 -2.22 17.41
N GLU A 249 13.82 -1.99 16.16
CA GLU A 249 12.43 -2.02 15.72
C GLU A 249 12.21 -3.23 14.81
N LEU A 250 11.25 -4.09 15.14
CA LEU A 250 10.88 -5.25 14.36
C LEU A 250 9.49 -5.02 13.76
N LYS A 251 9.42 -4.91 12.44
CA LYS A 251 8.19 -4.79 11.65
C LYS A 251 7.91 -6.11 10.96
N MET A 252 6.83 -6.79 11.30
CA MET A 252 6.33 -7.95 10.55
C MET A 252 5.05 -7.55 9.83
N GLN A 253 4.94 -7.91 8.56
CA GLN A 253 3.83 -7.60 7.68
C GLN A 253 3.36 -8.87 7.00
N TYR A 254 2.06 -9.08 6.99
CA TYR A 254 1.42 -10.19 6.31
C TYR A 254 0.28 -9.66 5.46
N VAL A 255 0.39 -9.83 4.16
CA VAL A 255 -0.60 -9.44 3.16
C VAL A 255 -1.18 -10.69 2.53
N ARG A 256 -2.52 -10.77 2.48
CA ARG A 256 -3.27 -11.86 1.87
C ARG A 256 -4.29 -11.30 0.89
N LYS A 257 -4.15 -11.66 -0.39
CA LYS A 257 -5.16 -11.41 -1.41
C LYS A 257 -6.23 -12.50 -1.29
N VAL A 258 -7.34 -12.18 -0.64
CA VAL A 258 -8.44 -13.13 -0.38
C VAL A 258 -9.26 -13.35 -1.64
N THR A 259 -9.57 -12.26 -2.35
CA THR A 259 -10.14 -12.29 -3.70
C THR A 259 -9.39 -11.29 -4.57
N GLU A 260 -9.71 -11.23 -5.87
CA GLU A 260 -9.18 -10.22 -6.78
C GLU A 260 -9.56 -8.78 -6.36
N ARG A 261 -10.62 -8.64 -5.54
CA ARG A 261 -11.13 -7.35 -5.06
C ARG A 261 -10.81 -7.05 -3.60
N LEU A 262 -10.60 -8.07 -2.76
CA LEU A 262 -10.35 -7.94 -1.32
C LEU A 262 -8.91 -8.36 -0.99
N SER A 263 -8.11 -7.38 -0.56
CA SER A 263 -6.80 -7.59 0.04
C SER A 263 -6.85 -7.27 1.52
N LEU A 264 -6.32 -8.16 2.36
CA LEU A 264 -6.13 -7.95 3.79
C LEU A 264 -4.63 -7.81 4.09
N GLY A 265 -4.28 -6.90 4.97
CA GLY A 265 -2.93 -6.71 5.49
C GLY A 265 -2.95 -6.65 7.01
N THR A 266 -1.94 -7.21 7.67
CA THR A 266 -1.70 -7.02 9.10
C THR A 266 -0.24 -6.69 9.32
N GLU A 267 0.05 -5.62 10.04
CA GLU A 267 1.38 -5.21 10.44
C GLU A 267 1.51 -5.24 11.97
N TYR A 268 2.55 -5.90 12.45
CA TYR A 268 2.97 -5.90 13.83
C TYR A 268 4.28 -5.14 13.95
N LYS A 269 4.29 -4.05 14.71
CA LYS A 269 5.50 -3.29 15.07
C LYS A 269 5.84 -3.59 16.52
N LEU A 270 7.10 -3.92 16.78
CA LEU A 270 7.65 -4.11 18.12
C LEU A 270 8.90 -3.25 18.26
N SER A 271 8.86 -2.30 19.19
CA SER A 271 9.97 -1.37 19.49
C SER A 271 10.66 -1.76 20.80
N TYR A 272 11.97 -2.00 20.72
CA TYR A 272 12.85 -2.23 21.85
C TYR A 272 13.92 -1.13 21.84
N PRO A 273 14.20 -0.42 22.95
CA PRO A 273 14.03 -0.83 24.35
C PRO A 273 12.69 -0.48 25.01
N ASP A 274 11.84 0.35 24.39
CA ASP A 274 10.65 0.92 25.05
C ASP A 274 9.53 -0.11 25.31
N LYS A 275 9.64 -1.31 24.70
CA LYS A 275 8.68 -2.43 24.79
C LYS A 275 7.28 -2.08 24.28
N GLU A 276 7.18 -1.07 23.43
CA GLU A 276 5.94 -0.73 22.75
C GLU A 276 5.67 -1.75 21.64
N SER A 277 4.40 -2.18 21.54
CA SER A 277 3.95 -3.09 20.49
C SER A 277 2.63 -2.60 19.91
N GLY A 278 2.60 -2.36 18.60
CA GLY A 278 1.41 -1.97 17.86
C GLY A 278 1.03 -3.04 16.85
N LEU A 279 -0.23 -3.46 16.85
CA LEU A 279 -0.79 -4.32 15.81
C LEU A 279 -1.83 -3.53 15.03
N THR A 280 -1.54 -3.31 13.75
CA THR A 280 -2.36 -2.56 12.81
C THR A 280 -2.91 -3.51 11.75
N MET A 281 -4.24 -3.59 11.64
CA MET A 281 -4.94 -4.36 10.62
C MET A 281 -5.46 -3.41 9.54
N ALA A 282 -5.16 -3.71 8.28
CA ALA A 282 -5.62 -2.94 7.12
C ALA A 282 -6.41 -3.85 6.18
N TYR A 283 -7.45 -3.32 5.55
CA TYR A 283 -8.17 -3.97 4.47
C TYR A 283 -8.37 -3.01 3.32
N GLU A 284 -8.28 -3.54 2.11
CA GLU A 284 -8.59 -2.83 0.88
C GLU A 284 -9.60 -3.62 0.08
N TYR A 285 -10.67 -2.94 -0.31
CA TYR A 285 -11.71 -3.45 -1.20
C TYR A 285 -11.79 -2.58 -2.46
N LEU A 286 -11.48 -3.19 -3.61
CA LEU A 286 -11.47 -2.53 -4.90
C LEU A 286 -12.73 -2.94 -5.70
N PHE A 287 -13.69 -2.03 -5.81
CA PHE A 287 -14.78 -2.12 -6.78
C PHE A 287 -14.29 -1.59 -8.14
N ARG A 288 -15.10 -1.80 -9.19
CA ARG A 288 -14.82 -1.26 -10.54
C ARG A 288 -14.77 0.27 -10.58
N ASN A 289 -15.61 0.92 -9.77
CA ASN A 289 -15.77 2.38 -9.75
C ASN A 289 -15.34 3.00 -8.42
N ALA A 290 -15.03 2.22 -7.38
CA ALA A 290 -14.71 2.76 -6.05
C ALA A 290 -13.65 1.93 -5.34
N ARG A 291 -12.82 2.57 -4.52
CA ARG A 291 -11.81 1.95 -3.68
C ARG A 291 -12.13 2.29 -2.23
N ILE A 292 -12.29 1.28 -1.39
CA ILE A 292 -12.47 1.43 0.05
C ILE A 292 -11.22 0.86 0.73
N GLN A 293 -10.61 1.64 1.61
CA GLN A 293 -9.51 1.20 2.46
C GLN A 293 -9.87 1.50 3.91
N GLY A 294 -9.74 0.52 4.79
CA GLY A 294 -9.94 0.71 6.23
C GLY A 294 -8.74 0.19 7.02
N LEU A 295 -8.36 0.92 8.07
CA LEU A 295 -7.23 0.60 8.94
C LEU A 295 -7.66 0.72 10.39
N VAL A 296 -7.34 -0.29 11.18
CA VAL A 296 -7.71 -0.45 12.58
C VAL A 296 -6.44 -0.75 13.35
N ASP A 297 -6.11 0.10 14.30
CA ASP A 297 -4.90 -0.02 15.12
C ASP A 297 -5.25 -0.38 16.56
N THR A 298 -4.36 -1.12 17.23
CA THR A 298 -4.57 -1.57 18.62
C THR A 298 -4.59 -0.41 19.62
N ASP A 299 -3.98 0.73 19.25
CA ASP A 299 -4.05 2.02 19.94
C ASP A 299 -5.47 2.63 20.04
N GLY A 300 -6.49 1.99 19.46
CA GLY A 300 -7.84 2.57 19.37
C GLY A 300 -7.96 3.64 18.29
N LYS A 301 -7.10 3.63 17.29
CA LYS A 301 -7.19 4.48 16.09
C LYS A 301 -7.85 3.69 14.98
N VAL A 302 -8.91 4.24 14.40
CA VAL A 302 -9.59 3.68 13.23
C VAL A 302 -9.60 4.73 12.14
N SER A 303 -9.13 4.40 10.95
CA SER A 303 -9.34 5.20 9.76
C SER A 303 -10.02 4.43 8.65
N CYS A 304 -10.72 5.16 7.80
CA CYS A 304 -11.32 4.66 6.58
C CYS A 304 -11.23 5.77 5.52
N SER A 305 -10.78 5.40 4.32
CA SER A 305 -10.92 6.22 3.13
C SER A 305 -11.76 5.50 2.08
N VAL A 306 -12.62 6.24 1.43
CA VAL A 306 -13.45 5.80 0.30
C VAL A 306 -13.18 6.78 -0.83
N SER A 307 -12.76 6.30 -1.99
CA SER A 307 -12.62 7.11 -3.20
C SER A 307 -13.38 6.49 -4.36
N ASP A 308 -14.09 7.34 -5.11
CA ASP A 308 -14.78 7.02 -6.35
C ASP A 308 -13.89 7.44 -7.54
N ILE A 309 -13.96 6.69 -8.63
CA ILE A 309 -13.34 7.04 -9.91
C ILE A 309 -13.98 8.29 -10.54
N SER A 310 -15.19 8.66 -10.11
CA SER A 310 -15.83 9.95 -10.40
C SER A 310 -15.13 11.16 -9.76
N GLY A 311 -14.11 10.92 -8.92
CA GLY A 311 -13.26 11.93 -8.31
C GLY A 311 -13.66 12.34 -6.90
N PHE A 312 -14.83 11.92 -6.41
CA PHE A 312 -15.22 12.17 -5.01
C PHE A 312 -14.53 11.19 -4.05
N GLY A 313 -14.07 11.69 -2.92
CA GLY A 313 -13.55 10.86 -1.84
C GLY A 313 -13.93 11.38 -0.46
N PHE A 314 -14.01 10.46 0.49
CA PHE A 314 -14.24 10.73 1.91
C PHE A 314 -13.16 10.03 2.72
N SER A 315 -12.61 10.72 3.72
CA SER A 315 -11.74 10.13 4.74
C SER A 315 -12.31 10.41 6.13
N GLY A 316 -12.20 9.43 7.01
CA GLY A 316 -12.44 9.59 8.44
C GLY A 316 -11.32 8.94 9.21
N MET A 317 -10.78 9.63 10.20
CA MET A 317 -9.87 9.09 11.20
C MET A 317 -10.44 9.42 12.59
N ILE A 318 -10.57 8.40 13.41
CA ILE A 318 -11.11 8.44 14.76
C ILE A 318 -10.05 7.91 15.72
N ASP A 319 -9.61 8.72 16.68
CA ASP A 319 -8.79 8.29 17.80
C ASP A 319 -9.68 8.18 19.04
N TYR A 320 -10.05 6.95 19.40
CA TYR A 320 -10.90 6.68 20.57
C TYR A 320 -10.19 6.96 21.90
N GLY A 321 -8.86 6.93 21.94
CA GLY A 321 -8.08 7.20 23.14
C GLY A 321 -8.05 8.69 23.49
N ARG A 322 -8.04 9.57 22.48
CA ARG A 322 -8.02 11.03 22.65
C ARG A 322 -9.38 11.70 22.44
N GLY A 323 -10.34 11.01 21.84
CA GLY A 323 -11.61 11.62 21.41
C GLY A 323 -11.45 12.60 20.24
N ASP A 324 -10.36 12.47 19.48
CA ASP A 324 -10.07 13.30 18.30
C ASP A 324 -10.70 12.67 17.06
N TYR A 325 -11.59 13.42 16.41
CA TYR A 325 -12.24 13.04 15.16
C TYR A 325 -11.76 13.96 14.04
N LYS A 326 -11.24 13.38 12.97
CA LYS A 326 -10.83 14.09 11.75
C LYS A 326 -11.60 13.53 10.58
N PHE A 327 -12.29 14.41 9.86
CA PHE A 327 -13.02 14.05 8.65
C PHE A 327 -12.54 14.92 7.51
N GLY A 328 -12.39 14.30 6.35
CA GLY A 328 -11.93 14.96 5.14
C GLY A 328 -12.76 14.57 3.94
N MET A 329 -12.81 15.48 2.97
CA MET A 329 -13.44 15.26 1.68
C MET A 329 -12.47 15.63 0.58
N LEU A 330 -12.33 14.74 -0.39
CA LEU A 330 -11.58 14.93 -1.63
C LEU A 330 -12.57 15.18 -2.78
N MET A 331 -12.27 16.16 -3.62
CA MET A 331 -12.90 16.37 -4.91
C MET A 331 -11.82 16.50 -5.97
N HIS A 332 -11.53 15.39 -6.65
CA HIS A 332 -10.67 15.34 -7.83
C HIS A 332 -11.49 15.74 -9.05
N VAL A 333 -11.02 16.75 -9.78
CA VAL A 333 -11.65 17.26 -10.99
C VAL A 333 -10.66 17.05 -12.14
N LEU A 334 -11.02 16.14 -13.04
CA LEU A 334 -10.38 15.98 -14.34
C LEU A 334 -11.17 16.83 -15.35
N PRO A 335 -10.83 18.10 -15.59
CA PRO A 335 -11.38 18.82 -16.73
C PRO A 335 -11.03 18.06 -18.00
N GLU A 336 -12.05 17.70 -18.79
CA GLU A 336 -11.85 17.02 -20.06
C GLU A 336 -10.92 17.86 -20.96
N PRO A 337 -10.00 17.23 -21.71
CA PRO A 337 -9.16 17.95 -22.66
C PRO A 337 -10.08 18.55 -23.74
N ALA A 338 -10.07 19.87 -23.86
CA ALA A 338 -10.82 20.60 -24.87
C ALA A 338 -10.34 20.18 -26.27
N GLY A 339 -11.09 19.26 -26.89
CA GLY A 339 -10.69 18.55 -28.11
C GLY A 339 -11.39 17.20 -28.33
N GLY A 340 -12.05 16.63 -27.31
CA GLY A 340 -12.89 15.44 -27.46
C GLY A 340 -14.25 15.73 -28.10
N GLN A 341 -14.40 15.40 -29.39
CA GLN A 341 -15.69 15.38 -30.09
C GLN A 341 -16.60 14.27 -29.49
N PRO A 342 -17.91 14.50 -29.28
CA PRO A 342 -18.76 13.54 -28.59
C PRO A 342 -18.93 12.24 -29.40
N PRO A 343 -18.96 11.06 -28.74
CA PRO A 343 -19.35 9.82 -29.41
C PRO A 343 -20.84 9.87 -29.79
N GLN A 344 -21.14 9.51 -31.05
CA GLN A 344 -22.48 9.18 -31.53
C GLN A 344 -22.82 7.72 -31.23
#